data_AF-A0A671LNJ8-F1
#
_entry.id   AF-A0A671LNJ8-F1
#
_cell.length_a   1.000
_cell.length_b   1.000
_cell.length_c   1.000
_cell.angle_alpha   90.00
_cell.angle_beta   90.00
_cell.angle_gamma   90.00
#
_symmetry.space_group_name_H-M   'P 1'
#
loop_
_entity.id
_entity.type
_entity.pdbx_description
1 polymer ?
#
loop_
_entity_poly.entity_id
_entity_poly.type
_entity_poly.pdbx_seq_one_letter_code
_entity_poly.pdbx_strand_id
1 'polypeptide(L)'
;MAQPSSCAQSSNGVADESPNMLVYRKMEDTIARMQDEKSGIPIRTVKSFLSKIPSVFSGSDIVQWMQKNLNIEDQVEALHLGTLMAAHGYFFPISDHVLMLKDDGTFYRFQTPYFWPSNSVYLCKRTMQNKARLELADYEAESLARLQRAFARKWEFIFMQAEAQAKVDKKRDKIERKILDSQERAFWDVHRPVVKGFPQICACLLFQIQHWQAQLDRHRLKMSKVAESLLSFSEQYIEYDPFFTTPEPSNPWISDDVTSWDLEASKEAGQQRVKRWGFGFDEVLKDPVGREQFLKFLESEFSSENLRFWLAVQELKKRPIREVPSRVQEIWDEFLAPGAPSAINVDSRSYDKTTQNIKDPGRYAFQDAQVCVFLTGPRLSLVSPKVFSLMEWHYCQLYYKIYKL
;
A
#
# COMPACT_ATOMS: atom_id res chain seq x y z
N MET A 1 -41.45 -4.21 -31.99
CA MET A 1 -41.43 -3.83 -30.56
C MET A 1 -40.24 -4.50 -29.91
N ALA A 2 -39.19 -3.73 -29.66
CA ALA A 2 -38.10 -4.07 -28.74
C ALA A 2 -37.47 -2.73 -28.33
N GLN A 3 -37.54 -2.41 -27.04
CA GLN A 3 -36.93 -1.21 -26.46
C GLN A 3 -35.40 -1.35 -26.46
N PRO A 4 -34.62 -0.29 -26.73
CA PRO A 4 -33.20 -0.28 -26.43
C PRO A 4 -32.96 0.08 -24.96
N SER A 5 -32.16 -0.76 -24.31
CA SER A 5 -31.66 -0.62 -22.95
C SER A 5 -30.89 0.69 -22.76
N SER A 6 -31.26 1.45 -21.73
CA SER A 6 -30.53 2.61 -21.25
C SER A 6 -29.29 2.19 -20.46
N CYS A 7 -28.11 2.22 -21.09
CA CYS A 7 -26.86 2.27 -20.35
C CYS A 7 -25.88 3.21 -21.07
N ALA A 8 -25.98 4.48 -20.74
CA ALA A 8 -24.98 5.49 -21.02
C ALA A 8 -24.98 6.47 -19.85
N GLN A 9 -24.49 6.01 -18.69
CA GLN A 9 -24.04 6.93 -17.66
C GLN A 9 -22.62 7.36 -18.03
N SER A 10 -22.53 8.65 -18.29
CA SER A 10 -21.34 9.44 -18.58
C SER A 10 -20.22 9.17 -17.57
N SER A 11 -19.13 8.56 -18.03
CA SER A 11 -17.86 8.44 -17.30
C SER A 11 -17.02 9.72 -17.38
N ASN A 12 -17.63 10.86 -17.06
CA ASN A 12 -16.91 12.13 -16.92
C ASN A 12 -16.77 12.48 -15.43
N GLY A 13 -15.55 12.34 -14.90
CA GLY A 13 -15.12 13.04 -13.69
C GLY A 13 -14.79 12.18 -12.47
N VAL A 14 -13.74 11.35 -12.54
CA VAL A 14 -13.14 10.72 -11.34
C VAL A 14 -11.72 11.27 -11.07
N ALA A 15 -11.22 12.20 -11.89
CA ALA A 15 -9.82 12.60 -11.88
C ALA A 15 -9.46 13.82 -10.99
N ASP A 16 -10.38 14.35 -10.19
CA ASP A 16 -10.11 15.59 -9.43
C ASP A 16 -10.69 15.63 -8.00
N GLU A 17 -10.96 14.45 -7.42
CA GLU A 17 -11.44 14.38 -6.04
C GLU A 17 -10.30 14.06 -5.08
N SER A 18 -10.08 14.97 -4.12
CA SER A 18 -9.15 14.74 -3.02
C SER A 18 -9.49 13.40 -2.31
N PRO A 19 -8.50 12.57 -1.94
CA PRO A 19 -8.74 11.35 -1.17
C PRO A 19 -9.60 11.55 0.09
N ASN A 20 -9.56 12.75 0.66
CA ASN A 20 -10.36 13.15 1.83
C ASN A 20 -11.87 13.15 1.54
N MET A 21 -12.29 13.40 0.30
CA MET A 21 -13.70 13.41 -0.09
C MET A 21 -14.38 12.05 0.09
N LEU A 22 -13.63 10.95 -0.09
CA LEU A 22 -14.16 9.62 0.14
C LEU A 22 -14.55 9.41 1.61
N VAL A 23 -13.73 9.95 2.53
CA VAL A 23 -14.00 9.86 3.96
C VAL A 23 -15.23 10.67 4.33
N TYR A 24 -15.35 11.90 3.81
CA TYR A 24 -16.52 12.76 4.05
C TYR A 24 -17.81 12.10 3.56
N ARG A 25 -17.84 11.55 2.35
CA ARG A 25 -19.01 10.81 1.85
C ARG A 25 -19.44 9.68 2.76
N LYS A 26 -18.50 8.89 3.28
CA LYS A 26 -18.82 7.80 4.22
C LYS A 26 -19.41 8.31 5.54
N MET A 27 -18.91 9.44 6.04
CA MET A 27 -19.48 10.08 7.23
C MET A 27 -20.89 10.62 6.93
N GLU A 28 -21.07 11.29 5.79
CA GLU A 28 -22.35 11.84 5.33
C GLU A 28 -23.41 10.76 5.12
N ASP A 29 -23.05 9.64 4.50
CA ASP A 29 -23.92 8.47 4.35
C ASP A 29 -24.37 7.93 5.71
N THR A 30 -23.48 7.97 6.71
CA THR A 30 -23.80 7.55 8.07
C THR A 30 -24.75 8.55 8.74
N ILE A 31 -24.52 9.85 8.57
CA ILE A 31 -25.43 10.91 9.06
C ILE A 31 -26.81 10.80 8.40
N ALA A 32 -26.88 10.50 7.10
CA ALA A 32 -28.14 10.30 6.40
C ALA A 32 -28.94 9.13 7.02
N ARG A 33 -28.28 8.00 7.34
CA ARG A 33 -28.91 6.89 8.05
C ARG A 33 -29.34 7.25 9.48
N MET A 34 -28.55 8.06 10.19
CA MET A 34 -28.93 8.55 11.53
C MET A 34 -30.17 9.46 11.51
N GLN A 35 -30.41 10.16 10.40
CA GLN A 35 -31.56 11.05 10.22
C GLN A 35 -32.79 10.36 9.63
N ASP A 36 -32.73 9.04 9.36
CA ASP A 36 -33.86 8.30 8.83
C ASP A 36 -35.07 8.35 9.78
N GLU A 37 -36.26 8.58 9.23
CA GLU A 37 -37.47 8.81 10.03
C GLU A 37 -37.91 7.57 10.85
N LYS A 38 -37.53 6.36 10.43
CA LYS A 38 -37.99 5.10 11.04
C LYS A 38 -36.90 4.39 11.83
N SER A 39 -35.68 4.43 11.33
CA SER A 39 -34.52 3.68 11.83
C SER A 39 -33.40 4.58 12.37
N GLY A 40 -33.55 5.90 12.25
CA GLY A 40 -32.61 6.89 12.75
C GLY A 40 -32.68 7.13 14.25
N ILE A 41 -31.93 8.12 14.69
CA ILE A 41 -31.85 8.55 16.09
C ILE A 41 -33.13 9.33 16.45
N PRO A 42 -33.79 9.03 17.57
CA PRO A 42 -35.04 9.69 17.96
C PRO A 42 -34.80 11.16 18.33
N ILE A 43 -35.18 12.08 17.43
CA ILE A 43 -35.07 13.53 17.66
C ILE A 43 -36.26 14.03 18.50
N ARG A 44 -35.99 14.74 19.61
CA ARG A 44 -36.99 15.17 20.59
C ARG A 44 -36.92 16.67 20.87
N THR A 45 -37.99 17.20 21.46
CA THR A 45 -38.02 18.54 22.06
C THR A 45 -38.05 18.40 23.58
N VAL A 46 -37.00 18.87 24.25
CA VAL A 46 -36.88 18.78 25.71
C VAL A 46 -37.44 20.06 26.34
N LYS A 47 -38.35 19.91 27.30
CA LYS A 47 -38.96 21.01 28.06
C LYS A 47 -38.49 20.95 29.52
N SER A 48 -37.98 22.06 30.02
CA SER A 48 -37.75 22.32 31.44
C SER A 48 -38.64 23.46 31.92
N PHE A 49 -38.63 23.75 33.23
CA PHE A 49 -39.38 24.87 33.80
C PHE A 49 -38.97 26.23 33.21
N LEU A 50 -37.71 26.38 32.77
CA LEU A 50 -37.14 27.65 32.29
C LEU A 50 -36.83 27.67 30.79
N SER A 51 -36.81 26.52 30.10
CA SER A 51 -36.36 26.43 28.71
C SER A 51 -37.05 25.33 27.92
N LYS A 52 -37.25 25.57 26.62
CA LYS A 52 -37.71 24.58 25.64
C LYS A 52 -36.65 24.47 24.55
N ILE A 53 -36.00 23.31 24.46
CA ILE A 53 -34.92 23.04 23.52
C ILE A 53 -35.45 22.08 22.43
N PRO A 54 -35.78 22.58 21.23
CA PRO A 54 -36.26 21.75 20.14
C PRO A 54 -35.12 21.01 19.43
N SER A 55 -35.51 19.92 18.77
CA SER A 55 -34.70 19.14 17.82
C SER A 55 -33.33 18.72 18.36
N VAL A 56 -33.33 17.95 19.45
CA VAL A 56 -32.12 17.41 20.08
C VAL A 56 -32.23 15.90 20.30
N PHE A 57 -31.09 15.25 20.42
CA PHE A 57 -30.93 13.84 20.77
C PHE A 57 -29.79 13.71 21.79
N SER A 58 -29.79 12.66 22.62
CA SER A 58 -28.77 12.46 23.64
C SER A 58 -27.50 11.83 23.05
N GLY A 59 -26.37 12.04 23.71
CA GLY A 59 -25.12 11.39 23.35
C GLY A 59 -25.22 9.87 23.41
N SER A 60 -25.90 9.34 24.43
CA SER A 60 -26.18 7.90 24.53
C SER A 60 -27.02 7.34 23.39
N ASP A 61 -27.95 8.12 22.83
CA ASP A 61 -28.73 7.67 21.65
C ASP A 61 -27.82 7.51 20.42
N ILE A 62 -26.80 8.36 20.26
CA ILE A 62 -25.83 8.29 19.15
C ILE A 62 -24.97 7.04 19.29
N VAL A 63 -24.41 6.79 20.48
CA VAL A 63 -23.55 5.62 20.74
C VAL A 63 -24.33 4.32 20.53
N GLN A 64 -25.52 4.21 21.12
CA GLN A 64 -26.38 3.02 20.95
C GLN A 64 -26.80 2.81 19.49
N TRP A 65 -27.13 3.89 18.77
CA TRP A 65 -27.45 3.80 17.35
C TRP A 65 -26.25 3.30 16.55
N MET A 66 -25.03 3.78 16.83
CA MET A 66 -23.81 3.34 16.14
C MET A 66 -23.51 1.87 16.41
N GLN A 67 -23.54 1.41 17.67
CA GLN A 67 -23.31 0.00 18.01
C GLN A 67 -24.28 -0.92 17.25
N LYS A 68 -25.57 -0.56 17.24
CA LYS A 68 -26.61 -1.36 16.59
C LYS A 68 -26.51 -1.34 15.06
N ASN A 69 -26.34 -0.17 14.44
CA ASN A 69 -26.46 -0.02 12.98
C ASN A 69 -25.13 -0.17 12.22
N LEU A 70 -23.99 -0.08 12.93
CA LEU A 70 -22.66 -0.30 12.36
C LEU A 70 -22.03 -1.62 12.85
N ASN A 71 -22.74 -2.39 13.68
CA ASN A 71 -22.27 -3.65 14.26
C ASN A 71 -20.93 -3.50 15.00
N ILE A 72 -20.84 -2.46 15.84
CA ILE A 72 -19.67 -2.18 16.67
C ILE A 72 -19.87 -2.84 18.04
N GLU A 73 -19.00 -3.79 18.38
CA GLU A 73 -19.06 -4.53 19.65
C GLU A 73 -18.56 -3.68 20.83
N ASP A 74 -17.44 -2.98 20.65
CA ASP A 74 -16.84 -2.13 21.68
C ASP A 74 -17.49 -0.73 21.73
N GLN A 75 -18.07 -0.38 22.88
CA GLN A 75 -18.65 0.93 23.13
C GLN A 75 -17.63 2.07 22.97
N VAL A 76 -16.36 1.83 23.28
CA VAL A 76 -15.28 2.83 23.15
C VAL A 76 -15.01 3.14 21.67
N GLU A 77 -15.06 2.14 20.80
CA GLU A 77 -14.92 2.32 19.35
C GLU A 77 -16.08 3.17 18.79
N ALA A 78 -17.32 2.87 19.20
CA ALA A 78 -18.50 3.64 18.79
C ALA A 78 -18.43 5.09 19.27
N LEU A 79 -18.05 5.32 20.53
CA LEU A 79 -17.86 6.66 21.09
C LEU A 79 -16.73 7.43 20.37
N HIS A 80 -15.63 6.75 20.03
CA HIS A 80 -14.52 7.34 19.30
C HIS A 80 -14.93 7.76 17.88
N LEU A 81 -15.62 6.89 17.14
CA LEU A 81 -16.14 7.20 15.81
C LEU A 81 -17.11 8.39 15.85
N GLY A 82 -18.03 8.40 16.82
CA GLY A 82 -18.93 9.52 17.04
C GLY A 82 -18.20 10.82 17.38
N THR A 83 -17.17 10.76 18.20
CA THR A 83 -16.31 11.92 18.50
C THR A 83 -15.62 12.45 17.24
N LEU A 84 -15.10 11.58 16.37
CA LEU A 84 -14.51 12.00 15.10
C LEU A 84 -15.54 12.68 14.20
N MET A 85 -16.76 12.15 14.10
CA MET A 85 -17.83 12.76 13.31
C MET A 85 -18.27 14.13 13.87
N ALA A 86 -18.30 14.28 15.19
CA ALA A 86 -18.53 15.56 15.85
C ALA A 86 -17.43 16.58 15.54
N ALA A 87 -16.16 16.15 15.62
CA ALA A 87 -15.00 16.99 15.31
C ALA A 87 -14.97 17.46 13.85
N HIS A 88 -15.50 16.66 12.93
CA HIS A 88 -15.70 17.04 11.51
C HIS A 88 -16.93 17.92 11.28
N GLY A 89 -17.69 18.23 12.34
CA GLY A 89 -18.78 19.19 12.31
C GLY A 89 -20.10 18.65 11.79
N TYR A 90 -20.33 17.33 11.77
CA TYR A 90 -21.61 16.77 11.32
C TYR A 90 -22.72 16.82 12.38
N PHE A 91 -22.34 16.82 13.66
CA PHE A 91 -23.23 17.14 14.77
C PHE A 91 -22.41 17.79 15.89
N PHE A 92 -23.07 18.56 16.75
CA PHE A 92 -22.39 19.36 17.77
C PHE A 92 -23.19 19.41 19.08
N PRO A 93 -22.52 19.47 20.24
CA PRO A 93 -23.19 19.65 21.53
C PRO A 93 -23.82 21.03 21.62
N ILE A 94 -24.97 21.15 22.29
CA ILE A 94 -25.68 22.44 22.40
C ILE A 94 -25.14 23.35 23.51
N SER A 95 -24.44 22.77 24.48
CA SER A 95 -24.05 23.42 25.74
C SER A 95 -22.55 23.55 25.92
N ASP A 96 -21.75 23.12 24.94
CA ASP A 96 -20.29 23.07 25.00
C ASP A 96 -19.70 23.54 23.66
N HIS A 97 -18.51 24.13 23.70
CA HIS A 97 -17.75 24.53 22.50
C HIS A 97 -16.80 23.44 22.01
N VAL A 98 -16.54 22.42 22.83
CA VAL A 98 -15.69 21.28 22.45
C VAL A 98 -16.51 20.28 21.62
N LEU A 99 -16.09 20.05 20.38
CA LEU A 99 -16.73 19.11 19.44
C LEU A 99 -16.35 17.66 19.77
N MET A 100 -16.88 17.15 20.88
CA MET A 100 -16.68 15.78 21.35
C MET A 100 -18.00 15.13 21.69
N LEU A 101 -18.12 13.82 21.44
CA LEU A 101 -19.26 13.03 21.87
C LEU A 101 -19.03 12.54 23.31
N LYS A 102 -20.06 12.65 24.15
CA LYS A 102 -20.12 12.10 25.51
C LYS A 102 -21.23 11.08 25.53
N ASP A 103 -20.95 9.90 26.08
CA ASP A 103 -21.95 8.84 26.22
C ASP A 103 -22.80 9.04 27.48
N ASP A 104 -23.61 10.09 27.44
CA ASP A 104 -24.47 10.50 28.54
C ASP A 104 -25.70 11.26 28.00
N GLY A 105 -26.42 11.91 28.92
CA GLY A 105 -27.58 12.74 28.59
C GLY A 105 -27.27 14.08 27.92
N THR A 106 -26.01 14.36 27.53
CA THR A 106 -25.64 15.59 26.82
C THR A 106 -26.40 15.67 25.50
N PHE A 107 -26.95 16.84 25.19
CA PHE A 107 -27.77 17.03 23.99
C PHE A 107 -26.94 17.52 22.80
N TYR A 108 -27.18 16.91 21.65
CA TYR A 108 -26.54 17.21 20.37
C TYR A 108 -27.57 17.62 19.31
N ARG A 109 -27.07 18.25 18.23
CA ARG A 109 -27.84 18.58 17.02
C ARG A 109 -27.05 18.21 15.78
N PHE A 110 -27.75 17.75 14.74
CA PHE A 110 -27.17 17.62 13.42
C PHE A 110 -26.83 18.98 12.82
N GLN A 111 -25.71 19.03 12.11
CA GLN A 111 -25.32 20.16 11.27
C GLN A 111 -26.05 20.11 9.94
N THR A 112 -26.42 21.27 9.42
CA THR A 112 -27.05 21.35 8.10
C THR A 112 -26.03 21.04 6.99
N PRO A 113 -26.41 20.32 5.91
CA PRO A 113 -25.50 19.93 4.82
C PRO A 113 -24.71 21.08 4.19
N TYR A 114 -25.26 22.29 4.25
CA TYR A 114 -24.61 23.51 3.80
C TYR A 114 -23.26 23.79 4.50
N PHE A 115 -23.10 23.35 5.75
CA PHE A 115 -21.89 23.55 6.55
C PHE A 115 -21.03 22.28 6.65
N TRP A 116 -21.32 21.24 5.85
CA TRP A 116 -20.49 20.04 5.83
C TRP A 116 -19.13 20.31 5.18
N PRO A 117 -18.07 19.62 5.63
CA PRO A 117 -16.70 19.85 5.16
C PRO A 117 -16.47 19.52 3.68
N SER A 118 -17.35 18.70 3.07
CA SER A 118 -17.35 18.43 1.63
C SER A 118 -17.73 19.64 0.76
N ASN A 119 -18.39 20.66 1.34
CA ASN A 119 -18.84 21.85 0.63
C ASN A 119 -17.82 23.00 0.78
N SER A 120 -16.99 23.21 -0.25
CA SER A 120 -15.99 24.29 -0.33
C SER A 120 -16.54 25.73 -0.36
N VAL A 121 -17.88 25.87 -0.45
CA VAL A 121 -18.60 27.16 -0.44
C VAL A 121 -18.43 27.92 0.88
N TYR A 122 -18.16 27.21 1.98
CA TYR A 122 -17.97 27.80 3.31
C TYR A 122 -16.78 28.77 3.38
N LEU A 123 -15.63 28.41 2.81
CA LEU A 123 -14.44 29.27 2.79
C LEU A 123 -14.67 30.55 1.96
N CYS A 124 -15.32 30.42 0.81
CA CYS A 124 -15.70 31.56 -0.04
C CYS A 124 -16.74 32.48 0.62
N LYS A 125 -17.66 31.96 1.43
CA LYS A 125 -18.69 32.77 2.08
C LYS A 125 -18.21 33.45 3.36
N ARG A 126 -17.29 32.83 4.12
CA ARG A 126 -16.72 33.44 5.34
C ARG A 126 -15.87 34.67 5.04
N THR A 127 -15.10 34.67 3.95
CA THR A 127 -14.35 35.85 3.51
C THR A 127 -15.23 37.01 3.06
N MET A 128 -16.49 36.77 2.69
CA MET A 128 -17.43 37.82 2.28
C MET A 128 -18.19 38.46 3.45
N GLN A 129 -18.12 37.90 4.67
CA GLN A 129 -18.98 38.31 5.78
C GLN A 129 -18.38 39.34 6.74
N ASN A 130 -17.12 39.77 6.57
CA ASN A 130 -16.45 40.88 7.30
C ASN A 130 -16.83 40.99 8.81
N LYS A 131 -16.80 39.87 9.53
CA LYS A 131 -17.00 39.82 10.99
C LYS A 131 -15.74 39.21 11.62
N ALA A 132 -15.18 39.87 12.63
CA ALA A 132 -13.96 39.43 13.32
C ALA A 132 -14.02 37.98 13.84
N ARG A 133 -15.21 37.48 14.22
CA ARG A 133 -15.42 36.09 14.65
C ARG A 133 -15.36 35.04 13.52
N LEU A 134 -15.22 35.45 12.27
CA LEU A 134 -15.29 34.60 11.07
C LEU A 134 -14.01 34.64 10.23
N GLU A 135 -12.95 35.30 10.68
CA GLU A 135 -11.65 35.34 10.00
C GLU A 135 -11.10 33.93 9.74
N LEU A 136 -10.51 33.73 8.57
CA LEU A 136 -9.95 32.44 8.16
C LEU A 136 -8.61 32.21 8.87
N ALA A 137 -8.35 30.97 9.27
CA ALA A 137 -7.02 30.57 9.70
C ALA A 137 -6.04 30.55 8.51
N ASP A 138 -4.74 30.67 8.76
CA ASP A 138 -3.72 30.85 7.72
C ASP A 138 -3.73 29.74 6.63
N TYR A 139 -3.97 28.49 7.03
CA TYR A 139 -4.04 27.35 6.09
C TYR A 139 -5.28 27.37 5.18
N GLU A 140 -6.37 28.00 5.64
CA GLU A 140 -7.63 28.14 4.90
C GLU A 140 -7.52 29.23 3.81
N ALA A 141 -6.80 30.32 4.11
CA ALA A 141 -6.53 31.41 3.19
C ALA A 141 -5.65 30.97 2.00
N GLU A 142 -4.66 30.11 2.25
CA GLU A 142 -3.75 29.59 1.23
C GLU A 142 -4.47 28.68 0.20
N SER A 143 -5.49 27.94 0.65
CA SER A 143 -6.32 27.08 -0.20
C SER A 143 -7.20 27.88 -1.17
N LEU A 144 -7.74 29.02 -0.73
CA LEU A 144 -8.54 29.92 -1.56
C LEU A 144 -7.70 30.60 -2.67
N ALA A 145 -6.47 30.98 -2.34
CA ALA A 145 -5.55 31.64 -3.26
C ALA A 145 -5.12 30.77 -4.46
N ARG A 146 -5.12 29.43 -4.29
CA ARG A 146 -4.83 28.48 -5.38
C ARG A 146 -5.96 28.39 -6.41
N LEU A 147 -7.22 28.41 -5.95
CA LEU A 147 -8.41 28.31 -6.80
C LEU A 147 -8.60 29.53 -7.72
N GLN A 148 -8.32 30.73 -7.21
CA GLN A 148 -8.46 31.98 -7.98
C GLN A 148 -7.48 32.10 -9.15
N ARG A 149 -6.33 31.42 -9.06
CA ARG A 149 -5.25 31.47 -10.08
C ARG A 149 -5.55 30.64 -11.33
N ALA A 150 -6.48 29.70 -11.27
CA ALA A 150 -6.64 28.66 -12.29
C ALA A 150 -7.41 29.07 -13.56
N PHE A 151 -8.17 30.20 -13.58
CA PHE A 151 -9.20 30.41 -14.63
C PHE A 151 -9.21 31.76 -15.37
N ALA A 152 -8.09 32.49 -15.45
CA ALA A 152 -8.19 33.94 -15.75
C ALA A 152 -8.07 34.44 -17.21
N ARG A 153 -7.53 33.73 -18.22
CA ARG A 153 -6.73 34.49 -19.23
C ARG A 153 -6.87 34.30 -20.75
N LYS A 154 -7.90 33.69 -21.36
CA LYS A 154 -7.92 33.54 -22.85
C LYS A 154 -9.26 33.74 -23.59
N TRP A 155 -10.21 34.49 -23.03
CA TRP A 155 -11.56 34.58 -23.61
C TRP A 155 -11.73 35.67 -24.70
N GLU A 156 -11.07 36.83 -24.61
CA GLU A 156 -11.39 37.98 -25.47
C GLU A 156 -10.92 37.89 -26.93
N PHE A 157 -9.80 37.20 -27.22
CA PHE A 157 -9.28 37.12 -28.60
C PHE A 157 -10.09 36.18 -29.50
N ILE A 158 -10.74 35.17 -28.90
CA ILE A 158 -11.60 34.21 -29.60
C ILE A 158 -12.96 34.85 -29.94
N PHE A 159 -13.44 35.76 -29.09
CA PHE A 159 -14.72 36.42 -29.26
C PHE A 159 -14.75 37.40 -30.45
N MET A 160 -13.68 38.19 -30.64
CA MET A 160 -13.56 39.16 -31.74
C MET A 160 -13.60 38.52 -33.14
N GLN A 161 -12.94 37.36 -33.30
CA GLN A 161 -12.84 36.70 -34.60
C GLN A 161 -14.15 35.97 -34.98
N ALA A 162 -14.85 35.41 -33.98
CA ALA A 162 -16.16 34.78 -34.14
C ALA A 162 -17.27 35.80 -34.43
N GLU A 163 -17.22 37.00 -33.84
CA GLU A 163 -18.23 38.03 -34.05
C GLU A 163 -18.19 38.63 -35.47
N ALA A 164 -16.99 38.79 -36.05
CA ALA A 164 -16.83 39.28 -37.42
C ALA A 164 -17.39 38.29 -38.46
N GLN A 165 -17.16 36.99 -38.26
CA GLN A 165 -17.65 35.93 -39.15
C GLN A 165 -19.18 35.77 -39.07
N ALA A 166 -19.74 35.77 -37.85
CA ALA A 166 -21.18 35.65 -37.62
C ALA A 166 -22.01 36.81 -38.22
N LYS A 167 -21.42 38.01 -38.37
CA LYS A 167 -22.08 39.15 -39.04
C LYS A 167 -22.20 38.97 -40.56
N VAL A 168 -21.28 38.21 -41.18
CA VAL A 168 -21.34 37.88 -42.62
C VAL A 168 -22.38 36.79 -42.86
N ASP A 169 -22.44 35.77 -42.01
CA ASP A 169 -23.35 34.63 -42.16
C ASP A 169 -24.82 34.99 -41.89
N LYS A 170 -25.07 36.00 -41.03
CA LYS A 170 -26.43 36.52 -40.77
C LYS A 170 -27.11 37.16 -41.99
N LYS A 171 -26.36 37.61 -43.00
CA LYS A 171 -26.90 38.22 -44.22
C LYS A 171 -27.38 37.20 -45.26
N ARG A 172 -27.11 35.90 -45.05
CA ARG A 172 -27.50 34.81 -45.95
C ARG A 172 -28.83 34.19 -45.56
N ASP A 173 -29.52 33.58 -46.53
CA ASP A 173 -30.78 32.87 -46.30
C ASP A 173 -30.59 31.69 -45.31
N LYS A 174 -31.65 31.39 -44.54
CA LYS A 174 -31.69 30.37 -43.49
C LYS A 174 -31.34 28.96 -43.98
N ILE A 175 -31.73 28.60 -45.21
CA ILE A 175 -31.46 27.28 -45.79
C ILE A 175 -29.99 27.20 -46.19
N GLU A 176 -29.49 28.21 -46.90
CA GLU A 176 -28.09 28.31 -47.31
C GLU A 176 -27.12 28.32 -46.11
N ARG A 177 -27.48 29.03 -45.03
CA ARG A 177 -26.71 29.06 -43.78
C ARG A 177 -26.58 27.69 -43.13
N LYS A 178 -27.67 26.92 -43.08
CA LYS A 178 -27.65 25.55 -42.53
C LYS A 178 -26.77 24.60 -43.33
N ILE A 179 -26.75 24.73 -44.65
CA ILE A 179 -25.95 23.88 -45.53
C ILE A 179 -24.47 24.19 -45.33
N LEU A 180 -24.10 25.48 -45.30
CA LEU A 180 -22.73 25.91 -45.06
C LEU A 180 -22.23 25.53 -43.66
N ASP A 181 -23.03 25.73 -42.60
CA ASP A 181 -22.69 25.30 -41.23
C ASP A 181 -22.39 23.79 -41.17
N SER A 182 -23.18 22.98 -41.89
CA SER A 182 -22.99 21.53 -41.97
C SER A 182 -21.72 21.15 -42.74
N GLN A 183 -21.47 21.83 -43.87
CA GLN A 183 -20.28 21.58 -44.69
C GLN A 183 -18.99 22.02 -44.00
N GLU A 184 -19.00 23.17 -43.33
CA GLU A 184 -17.87 23.67 -42.54
C GLU A 184 -17.60 22.74 -41.35
N ARG A 185 -18.66 22.28 -40.66
CA ARG A 185 -18.53 21.27 -39.60
C ARG A 185 -17.87 19.99 -40.12
N ALA A 186 -18.35 19.45 -41.24
CA ALA A 186 -17.78 18.24 -41.83
C ALA A 186 -16.33 18.44 -42.29
N PHE A 187 -16.00 19.62 -42.86
CA PHE A 187 -14.62 19.98 -43.21
C PHE A 187 -13.70 19.98 -41.99
N TRP A 188 -14.15 20.58 -40.88
CA TRP A 188 -13.39 20.61 -39.63
C TRP A 188 -13.32 19.24 -38.93
N ASP A 189 -14.34 18.40 -39.01
CA ASP A 189 -14.30 17.03 -38.47
C ASP A 189 -13.19 16.20 -39.14
N VAL A 190 -12.85 16.49 -40.40
CA VAL A 190 -11.77 15.81 -41.15
C VAL A 190 -10.39 16.45 -40.91
N HIS A 191 -10.29 17.78 -40.86
CA HIS A 191 -9.00 18.51 -40.81
C HIS A 191 -8.58 18.97 -39.39
N ARG A 192 -9.51 18.90 -38.44
CA ARG A 192 -9.35 19.05 -36.99
C ARG A 192 -10.20 17.96 -36.31
N PRO A 193 -9.94 16.67 -36.58
CA PRO A 193 -10.63 15.60 -35.87
C PRO A 193 -10.44 15.84 -34.38
N VAL A 194 -11.44 15.50 -33.57
CA VAL A 194 -11.39 15.71 -32.12
C VAL A 194 -10.43 14.70 -31.47
N VAL A 195 -9.15 14.74 -31.84
CA VAL A 195 -8.02 14.09 -31.17
C VAL A 195 -6.68 14.71 -31.62
N LYS A 196 -6.04 15.43 -30.70
CA LYS A 196 -4.59 15.29 -30.51
C LYS A 196 -4.40 13.87 -29.94
N GLY A 197 -3.90 12.88 -30.69
CA GLY A 197 -3.70 11.56 -30.05
C GLY A 197 -3.31 10.33 -30.87
N PHE A 198 -3.24 10.34 -32.20
CA PHE A 198 -3.05 9.07 -32.92
C PHE A 198 -1.69 8.35 -32.69
N PRO A 199 -0.53 9.04 -32.62
CA PRO A 199 0.74 8.38 -32.26
C PRO A 199 0.79 7.89 -30.80
N GLN A 200 0.07 8.57 -29.90
CA GLN A 200 0.05 8.26 -28.48
C GLN A 200 -0.85 7.05 -28.17
N ILE A 201 -1.99 6.91 -28.85
CA ILE A 201 -2.92 5.78 -28.67
C ILE A 201 -2.26 4.47 -29.12
N CYS A 202 -1.57 4.46 -30.28
CA CYS A 202 -0.83 3.27 -30.72
C CYS A 202 0.29 2.89 -29.73
N ALA A 203 1.04 3.85 -29.21
CA ALA A 203 2.07 3.58 -28.20
C ALA A 203 1.47 3.06 -26.88
N CYS A 204 0.35 3.63 -26.42
CA CYS A 204 -0.36 3.16 -25.23
C CYS A 204 -0.92 1.74 -25.40
N LEU A 205 -1.49 1.42 -26.57
CA LEU A 205 -2.00 0.08 -26.87
C LEU A 205 -0.88 -0.94 -26.95
N LEU A 206 0.26 -0.61 -27.56
CA LEU A 206 1.42 -1.49 -27.58
C LEU A 206 1.96 -1.76 -26.17
N PHE A 207 2.03 -0.74 -25.32
CA PHE A 207 2.39 -0.91 -23.91
C PHE A 207 1.40 -1.80 -23.16
N GLN A 208 0.09 -1.61 -23.37
CA GLN A 208 -0.93 -2.48 -22.78
C GLN A 208 -0.81 -3.92 -23.25
N ILE A 209 -0.58 -4.16 -24.55
CA ILE A 209 -0.38 -5.50 -25.10
C ILE A 209 0.84 -6.16 -24.46
N GLN A 210 1.98 -5.45 -24.38
CA GLN A 210 3.19 -5.95 -23.72
C GLN A 210 2.94 -6.25 -22.23
N HIS A 211 2.22 -5.37 -21.54
CA HIS A 211 1.86 -5.55 -20.13
C HIS A 211 1.00 -6.79 -19.91
N TRP A 212 -0.03 -6.99 -20.73
CA TRP A 212 -0.92 -8.14 -20.65
C TRP A 212 -0.22 -9.44 -21.05
N GLN A 213 0.61 -9.42 -22.09
CA GLN A 213 1.40 -10.58 -22.51
C GLN A 213 2.33 -11.04 -21.38
N ALA A 214 3.10 -10.10 -20.82
CA ALA A 214 3.95 -10.39 -19.65
C ALA A 214 3.16 -10.95 -18.47
N GLN A 215 1.84 -10.69 -18.41
CA GLN A 215 0.94 -11.21 -17.40
C GLN A 215 0.29 -12.54 -17.66
N LEU A 216 0.18 -12.94 -18.91
CA LEU A 216 -0.17 -14.30 -19.28
C LEU A 216 1.01 -15.24 -19.07
N ASP A 217 2.23 -14.77 -19.33
CA ASP A 217 3.45 -15.57 -19.21
C ASP A 217 3.88 -15.85 -17.76
N ARG A 218 3.29 -15.16 -16.77
CA ARG A 218 3.54 -15.45 -15.35
C ARG A 218 2.90 -16.78 -14.95
N HIS A 219 3.73 -17.71 -14.51
CA HIS A 219 3.30 -18.97 -13.91
C HIS A 219 2.52 -18.68 -12.63
N ARG A 220 1.30 -19.23 -12.51
CA ARG A 220 0.43 -19.06 -11.35
C ARG A 220 0.18 -20.39 -10.68
N LEU A 221 0.01 -20.35 -9.37
CA LEU A 221 -0.40 -21.50 -8.57
C LEU A 221 -1.92 -21.46 -8.33
N LYS A 222 -2.51 -22.64 -8.11
CA LYS A 222 -3.93 -22.74 -7.69
C LYS A 222 -4.10 -22.14 -6.30
N MET A 223 -5.21 -21.45 -6.06
CA MET A 223 -5.50 -20.84 -4.74
C MET A 223 -5.48 -21.85 -3.59
N SER A 224 -5.91 -23.10 -3.81
CA SER A 224 -5.82 -24.15 -2.80
C SER A 224 -4.38 -24.42 -2.37
N LYS A 225 -3.44 -24.44 -3.31
CA LYS A 225 -2.02 -24.65 -3.02
C LYS A 225 -1.37 -23.44 -2.36
N VAL A 226 -1.76 -22.23 -2.76
CA VAL A 226 -1.30 -21.01 -2.09
C VAL A 226 -1.80 -20.96 -0.65
N ALA A 227 -3.09 -21.21 -0.42
CA ALA A 227 -3.69 -21.19 0.91
C ALA A 227 -3.09 -22.26 1.83
N GLU A 228 -2.99 -23.51 1.36
CA GLU A 228 -2.36 -24.62 2.10
C GLU A 228 -0.92 -24.27 2.51
N SER A 229 -0.14 -23.69 1.58
CA SER A 229 1.24 -23.29 1.86
C SER A 229 1.33 -22.14 2.89
N LEU A 230 0.45 -21.14 2.82
CA LEU A 230 0.46 -20.01 3.75
C LEU A 230 0.02 -20.42 5.16
N LEU A 231 -0.98 -21.32 5.25
CA LEU A 231 -1.44 -21.88 6.52
C LEU A 231 -0.34 -22.70 7.18
N SER A 232 0.25 -23.64 6.43
CA SER A 232 1.35 -24.48 6.94
C SER A 232 2.55 -23.64 7.38
N PHE A 233 2.92 -22.60 6.61
CA PHE A 233 3.97 -21.66 7.02
C PHE A 233 3.60 -20.94 8.32
N SER A 234 2.37 -20.45 8.46
CA SER A 234 1.95 -19.74 9.68
C SER A 234 1.94 -20.66 10.90
N GLU A 235 1.44 -21.89 10.75
CA GLU A 235 1.43 -22.92 11.80
C GLU A 235 2.85 -23.31 12.24
N GLN A 236 3.79 -23.40 11.29
CA GLN A 236 5.18 -23.75 11.58
C GLN A 236 5.89 -22.69 12.46
N TYR A 237 5.53 -21.41 12.32
CA TYR A 237 6.15 -20.31 13.03
C TYR A 237 5.34 -19.79 14.23
N ILE A 238 4.16 -20.34 14.52
CA ILE A 238 3.29 -19.84 15.60
C ILE A 238 3.96 -19.94 16.99
N GLU A 239 4.79 -20.97 17.22
CA GLU A 239 5.59 -21.12 18.45
C GLU A 239 6.67 -20.04 18.61
N TYR A 240 7.00 -19.33 17.53
CA TYR A 240 8.04 -18.29 17.49
C TYR A 240 7.48 -16.88 17.37
N ASP A 241 6.15 -16.72 17.32
CA ASP A 241 5.49 -15.42 17.25
C ASP A 241 5.20 -14.90 18.67
N PRO A 242 5.85 -13.81 19.13
CA PRO A 242 5.66 -13.28 20.47
C PRO A 242 4.24 -12.81 20.81
N PHE A 243 3.38 -12.59 19.80
CA PHE A 243 1.97 -12.23 20.02
C PHE A 243 1.08 -13.43 20.32
N PHE A 244 1.46 -14.63 19.89
CA PHE A 244 0.71 -15.86 20.13
C PHE A 244 1.35 -16.75 21.20
N THR A 245 2.68 -16.79 21.23
CA THR A 245 3.47 -17.61 22.15
C THR A 245 4.38 -16.70 22.96
N THR A 246 4.29 -16.76 24.30
CA THR A 246 5.16 -15.94 25.15
C THR A 246 6.62 -16.38 25.00
N PRO A 247 7.55 -15.48 24.63
CA PRO A 247 8.97 -15.80 24.56
C PRO A 247 9.52 -16.21 25.93
N GLU A 248 10.45 -17.16 25.96
CA GLU A 248 11.18 -17.51 27.18
C GLU A 248 12.43 -16.62 27.33
N PRO A 249 12.75 -16.12 28.54
CA PRO A 249 11.99 -16.30 29.79
C PRO A 249 10.74 -15.42 29.89
N SER A 250 10.72 -14.27 29.22
CA SER A 250 9.56 -13.38 29.17
C SER A 250 9.64 -12.44 27.96
N ASN A 251 8.53 -11.78 27.61
CA ASN A 251 8.52 -10.73 26.60
C ASN A 251 9.11 -9.43 27.19
N PRO A 252 10.25 -8.92 26.68
CA PRO A 252 10.92 -7.75 27.24
C PRO A 252 10.06 -6.48 27.27
N TRP A 253 9.10 -6.35 26.36
CA TRP A 253 8.18 -5.20 26.30
C TRP A 253 7.10 -5.21 27.40
N ILE A 254 6.92 -6.33 28.09
CA ILE A 254 5.92 -6.52 29.14
C ILE A 254 6.59 -6.59 30.52
N SER A 255 7.75 -7.24 30.59
CA SER A 255 8.46 -7.51 31.86
C SER A 255 9.59 -6.53 32.17
N ASP A 256 9.99 -5.68 31.22
CA ASP A 256 11.20 -4.85 31.29
C ASP A 256 12.50 -5.68 31.52
N ASP A 257 12.47 -6.98 31.22
CA ASP A 257 13.62 -7.89 31.28
C ASP A 257 14.16 -8.18 29.88
N VAL A 258 15.38 -7.71 29.61
CA VAL A 258 16.05 -7.84 28.29
C VAL A 258 16.72 -9.20 28.06
N THR A 259 16.67 -10.12 29.02
CA THR A 259 17.34 -11.43 28.95
C THR A 259 17.01 -12.21 27.67
N SER A 260 15.77 -12.13 27.18
CA SER A 260 15.36 -12.79 25.93
C SER A 260 16.16 -12.29 24.71
N TRP A 261 16.39 -10.97 24.59
CA TRP A 261 17.19 -10.40 23.51
C TRP A 261 18.66 -10.79 23.60
N ASP A 262 19.22 -10.84 24.81
CA ASP A 262 20.60 -11.26 25.03
C ASP A 262 20.80 -12.74 24.64
N LEU A 263 19.83 -13.60 24.95
CA LEU A 263 19.83 -15.01 24.53
C LEU A 263 19.73 -15.16 23.01
N GLU A 264 18.91 -14.34 22.34
CA GLU A 264 18.80 -14.37 20.88
C GLU A 264 20.08 -13.86 20.19
N ALA A 265 20.74 -12.85 20.76
CA ALA A 265 22.02 -12.32 20.26
C ALA A 265 23.23 -13.21 20.60
N SER A 266 23.06 -14.15 21.55
CA SER A 266 24.12 -15.05 22.00
C SER A 266 24.75 -15.85 20.85
N LYS A 267 26.04 -16.19 21.01
CA LYS A 267 26.72 -17.14 20.12
C LYS A 267 26.32 -18.58 20.42
N GLU A 268 25.78 -18.85 21.59
CA GLU A 268 25.23 -20.14 22.00
C GLU A 268 23.76 -20.19 21.63
N ALA A 269 23.43 -20.91 20.55
CA ALA A 269 22.06 -21.01 20.07
C ALA A 269 21.25 -21.99 20.94
N GLY A 270 20.20 -21.47 21.59
CA GLY A 270 19.24 -22.28 22.33
C GLY A 270 18.44 -23.24 21.44
N GLN A 271 17.75 -24.20 22.06
CA GLN A 271 17.05 -25.29 21.38
C GLN A 271 16.03 -24.81 20.34
N GLN A 272 15.21 -23.80 20.67
CA GLN A 272 14.21 -23.25 19.74
C GLN A 272 14.87 -22.61 18.51
N ARG A 273 15.93 -21.82 18.71
CA ARG A 273 16.69 -21.20 17.60
C ARG A 273 17.29 -22.25 16.66
N VAL A 274 17.83 -23.34 17.20
CA VAL A 274 18.34 -24.47 16.40
C VAL A 274 17.21 -25.23 15.70
N LYS A 275 16.08 -25.48 16.37
CA LYS A 275 14.90 -26.14 15.76
C LYS A 275 14.39 -25.34 14.55
N ARG A 276 14.40 -24.00 14.64
CA ARG A 276 14.02 -23.09 13.55
C ARG A 276 14.90 -23.21 12.31
N TRP A 277 16.19 -23.50 12.46
CA TRP A 277 17.07 -23.78 11.32
C TRP A 277 16.58 -24.97 10.49
N GLY A 278 15.90 -25.92 11.12
CA GLY A 278 15.23 -27.04 10.47
C GLY A 278 13.97 -26.68 9.66
N PHE A 279 13.55 -25.41 9.60
CA PHE A 279 12.39 -25.05 8.77
C PHE A 279 12.76 -24.86 7.31
N GLY A 280 14.03 -24.57 7.04
CA GLY A 280 14.53 -24.45 5.69
C GLY A 280 15.91 -23.81 5.63
N PHE A 281 16.51 -23.92 4.46
CA PHE A 281 17.85 -23.40 4.20
C PHE A 281 17.96 -21.89 4.46
N ASP A 282 16.90 -21.13 4.14
CA ASP A 282 16.86 -19.70 4.40
C ASP A 282 16.96 -19.35 5.88
N GLU A 283 16.41 -20.16 6.80
CA GLU A 283 16.50 -19.89 8.24
C GLU A 283 17.93 -20.08 8.75
N VAL A 284 18.63 -21.13 8.28
CA VAL A 284 20.06 -21.34 8.56
C VAL A 284 20.89 -20.15 8.06
N LEU A 285 20.60 -19.67 6.84
CA LEU A 285 21.37 -18.60 6.21
C LEU A 285 21.10 -17.21 6.77
N LYS A 286 19.91 -16.96 7.32
CA LYS A 286 19.61 -15.70 8.01
C LYS A 286 20.35 -15.60 9.35
N ASP A 287 20.51 -16.72 10.04
CA ASP A 287 21.15 -16.79 11.34
C ASP A 287 22.70 -16.72 11.22
N PRO A 288 23.40 -15.78 11.87
CA PRO A 288 24.87 -15.74 11.87
C PRO A 288 25.52 -17.01 12.43
N VAL A 289 24.99 -17.57 13.52
CA VAL A 289 25.50 -18.81 14.13
C VAL A 289 25.13 -20.00 13.25
N GLY A 290 23.90 -20.03 12.72
CA GLY A 290 23.46 -21.06 11.78
C GLY A 290 24.38 -21.14 10.55
N ARG A 291 24.69 -20.00 9.94
CA ARG A 291 25.67 -19.89 8.83
C ARG A 291 27.05 -20.41 9.20
N GLU A 292 27.56 -20.04 10.37
CA GLU A 292 28.90 -20.47 10.81
C GLU A 292 28.95 -21.99 10.99
N GLN A 293 27.96 -22.59 11.64
CA GLN A 293 27.89 -24.03 11.83
C GLN A 293 27.73 -24.77 10.50
N PHE A 294 26.90 -24.22 9.61
CA PHE A 294 26.70 -24.80 8.29
C PHE A 294 27.97 -24.72 7.42
N LEU A 295 28.70 -23.61 7.47
CA LEU A 295 29.98 -23.46 6.80
C LEU A 295 31.02 -24.45 7.34
N LYS A 296 31.16 -24.57 8.66
CA LYS A 296 32.05 -25.54 9.32
C LYS A 296 31.75 -26.98 8.87
N PHE A 297 30.47 -27.33 8.78
CA PHE A 297 30.06 -28.63 8.26
C PHE A 297 30.53 -28.84 6.82
N LEU A 298 30.29 -27.90 5.91
CA LEU A 298 30.73 -28.01 4.52
C LEU A 298 32.26 -28.02 4.35
N GLU A 299 32.99 -27.32 5.23
CA GLU A 299 34.46 -27.36 5.27
C GLU A 299 34.98 -28.73 5.66
N SER A 300 34.33 -29.40 6.64
CA SER A 300 34.69 -30.78 7.02
C SER A 300 34.45 -31.79 5.89
N GLU A 301 33.52 -31.48 4.99
CA GLU A 301 33.20 -32.29 3.80
C GLU A 301 33.91 -31.79 2.53
N PHE A 302 34.86 -30.85 2.64
CA PHE A 302 35.59 -30.25 1.51
C PHE A 302 34.66 -29.80 0.37
N SER A 303 33.54 -29.13 0.71
CA SER A 303 32.48 -28.74 -0.24
C SER A 303 31.89 -27.35 0.03
N SER A 304 32.65 -26.50 0.73
CA SER A 304 32.22 -25.17 1.17
C SER A 304 32.32 -24.07 0.10
N GLU A 305 32.93 -24.33 -1.06
CA GLU A 305 33.19 -23.32 -2.10
C GLU A 305 31.88 -22.66 -2.56
N ASN A 306 30.82 -23.45 -2.73
CA ASN A 306 29.50 -22.99 -3.13
C ASN A 306 28.88 -21.99 -2.13
N LEU A 307 28.97 -22.28 -0.83
CA LEU A 307 28.43 -21.40 0.21
C LEU A 307 29.27 -20.12 0.32
N ARG A 308 30.61 -20.25 0.26
CA ARG A 308 31.52 -19.09 0.28
C ARG A 308 31.25 -18.15 -0.90
N PHE A 309 31.09 -18.70 -2.10
CA PHE A 309 30.70 -17.93 -3.28
C PHE A 309 29.35 -17.22 -3.06
N TRP A 310 28.33 -17.96 -2.61
CA TRP A 310 27.00 -17.37 -2.39
C TRP A 310 27.04 -16.22 -1.38
N LEU A 311 27.77 -16.38 -0.27
CA LEU A 311 27.97 -15.33 0.74
C LEU A 311 28.74 -14.14 0.17
N ALA A 312 29.79 -14.38 -0.62
CA ALA A 312 30.55 -13.32 -1.27
C ALA A 312 29.68 -12.46 -2.21
N VAL A 313 28.76 -13.10 -2.96
CA VAL A 313 27.79 -12.39 -3.82
C VAL A 313 26.75 -11.64 -2.99
N GLN A 314 26.27 -12.19 -1.86
CA GLN A 314 25.38 -11.45 -0.95
C GLN A 314 26.05 -10.20 -0.39
N GLU A 315 27.32 -10.30 -0.01
CA GLU A 315 28.08 -9.15 0.49
C GLU A 315 28.34 -8.13 -0.62
N LEU A 316 28.67 -8.56 -1.85
CA LEU A 316 28.80 -7.67 -3.01
C LEU A 316 27.56 -6.80 -3.20
N LYS A 317 26.36 -7.38 -3.09
CA LYS A 317 25.09 -6.65 -3.24
C LYS A 317 24.89 -5.55 -2.20
N LYS A 318 25.52 -5.65 -1.03
CA LYS A 318 25.45 -4.68 0.07
C LYS A 318 26.58 -3.65 0.08
N ARG A 319 27.65 -3.85 -0.70
CA ARG A 319 28.81 -2.95 -0.73
C ARG A 319 28.49 -1.55 -1.25
N PRO A 320 29.23 -0.49 -0.88
CA PRO A 320 29.14 0.80 -1.55
C PRO A 320 29.42 0.67 -3.06
N ILE A 321 28.74 1.44 -3.91
CA ILE A 321 28.83 1.27 -5.37
C ILE A 321 30.27 1.41 -5.91
N ARG A 322 31.09 2.26 -5.25
CA ARG A 322 32.50 2.46 -5.59
C ARG A 322 33.39 1.21 -5.38
N GLU A 323 32.99 0.31 -4.49
CA GLU A 323 33.72 -0.94 -4.17
C GLU A 323 33.24 -2.12 -5.03
N VAL A 324 32.11 -1.98 -5.74
CA VAL A 324 31.52 -3.06 -6.53
C VAL A 324 32.46 -3.54 -7.64
N PRO A 325 33.11 -2.67 -8.45
CA PRO A 325 33.96 -3.15 -9.54
C PRO A 325 35.15 -3.99 -9.07
N SER A 326 35.86 -3.54 -8.03
CA SER A 326 36.99 -4.30 -7.48
C SER A 326 36.52 -5.62 -6.85
N ARG A 327 35.41 -5.59 -6.09
CA ARG A 327 34.88 -6.79 -5.45
C ARG A 327 34.35 -7.81 -6.46
N VAL A 328 33.81 -7.37 -7.60
CA VAL A 328 33.41 -8.27 -8.69
C VAL A 328 34.63 -9.02 -9.23
N GLN A 329 35.75 -8.32 -9.45
CA GLN A 329 36.95 -8.96 -9.95
C GLN A 329 37.52 -9.98 -8.95
N GLU A 330 37.57 -9.64 -7.67
CA GLU A 330 38.02 -10.57 -6.61
C GLU A 330 37.19 -11.86 -6.58
N ILE A 331 35.85 -11.74 -6.64
CA ILE A 331 34.95 -12.91 -6.65
C ILE A 331 35.14 -13.74 -7.92
N TRP A 332 35.36 -13.09 -9.06
CA TRP A 332 35.63 -13.78 -10.31
C TRP A 332 36.94 -14.60 -10.20
N ASP A 333 38.02 -13.97 -9.76
CA ASP A 333 39.34 -14.60 -9.66
C ASP A 333 39.37 -15.75 -8.64
N GLU A 334 38.59 -15.65 -7.55
CA GLU A 334 38.54 -16.68 -6.50
C GLU A 334 37.71 -17.92 -6.89
N PHE A 335 36.59 -17.73 -7.62
CA PHE A 335 35.57 -18.78 -7.78
C PHE A 335 35.31 -19.22 -9.23
N LEU A 336 35.54 -18.37 -10.24
CA LEU A 336 35.09 -18.61 -11.62
C LEU A 336 36.18 -18.49 -12.67
N ALA A 337 37.27 -17.77 -12.40
CA ALA A 337 38.36 -17.62 -13.34
C ALA A 337 39.00 -18.99 -13.70
N PRO A 338 39.59 -19.14 -14.89
CA PRO A 338 40.34 -20.34 -15.23
C PRO A 338 41.47 -20.59 -14.23
N GLY A 339 41.44 -21.73 -13.53
CA GLY A 339 42.40 -22.05 -12.48
C GLY A 339 42.11 -21.39 -11.12
N ALA A 340 40.88 -20.91 -10.90
CA ALA A 340 40.44 -20.32 -9.64
C ALA A 340 40.73 -21.23 -8.43
N PRO A 341 41.23 -20.68 -7.31
CA PRO A 341 41.63 -21.46 -6.14
C PRO A 341 40.45 -22.14 -5.43
N SER A 342 39.24 -21.59 -5.53
CA SER A 342 37.99 -22.16 -5.00
C SER A 342 36.95 -22.31 -6.10
N ALA A 343 37.34 -22.93 -7.22
CA ALA A 343 36.49 -23.08 -8.40
C ALA A 343 35.14 -23.76 -8.08
N ILE A 344 34.03 -23.09 -8.45
CA ILE A 344 32.67 -23.63 -8.30
C ILE A 344 32.16 -24.25 -9.60
N ASN A 345 31.26 -25.22 -9.47
CA ASN A 345 30.60 -25.82 -10.64
C ASN A 345 29.33 -25.03 -10.99
N VAL A 346 29.34 -24.40 -12.17
CA VAL A 346 28.22 -23.62 -12.72
C VAL A 346 27.95 -24.10 -14.15
N ASP A 347 26.67 -24.19 -14.53
CA ASP A 347 26.31 -24.59 -15.89
C ASP A 347 26.84 -23.61 -16.94
N SER A 348 27.08 -24.09 -18.16
CA SER A 348 27.71 -23.29 -19.22
C SER A 348 26.96 -21.99 -19.52
N ARG A 349 25.62 -22.02 -19.51
CA ARG A 349 24.81 -20.83 -19.79
C ARG A 349 24.98 -19.76 -18.71
N SER A 350 24.98 -20.16 -17.45
CA SER A 350 25.19 -19.23 -16.32
C SER A 350 26.63 -18.70 -16.29
N TYR A 351 27.62 -19.54 -16.63
CA TYR A 351 29.02 -19.13 -16.75
C TYR A 351 29.23 -18.10 -17.86
N ASP A 352 28.68 -18.34 -19.06
CA ASP A 352 28.81 -17.45 -20.22
C ASP A 352 28.19 -16.08 -19.95
N LYS A 353 26.98 -16.05 -19.36
CA LYS A 353 26.33 -14.81 -18.95
C LYS A 353 27.15 -14.03 -17.93
N THR A 354 27.66 -14.73 -16.92
CA THR A 354 28.49 -14.09 -15.89
C THR A 354 29.76 -13.50 -16.51
N THR A 355 30.40 -14.22 -17.44
CA THR A 355 31.58 -13.75 -18.20
C THR A 355 31.29 -12.49 -19.03
N GLN A 356 30.06 -12.33 -19.52
CA GLN A 356 29.64 -11.09 -20.19
C GLN A 356 29.39 -9.96 -19.18
N ASN A 357 28.72 -10.27 -18.07
CA ASN A 357 28.37 -9.29 -17.04
C ASN A 357 29.59 -8.69 -16.33
N ILE A 358 30.69 -9.45 -16.17
CA ILE A 358 31.92 -8.92 -15.55
C ILE A 358 32.61 -7.85 -16.41
N LYS A 359 32.29 -7.74 -17.71
CA LYS A 359 32.84 -6.68 -18.59
C LYS A 359 32.33 -5.29 -18.21
N ASP A 360 31.15 -5.23 -17.61
CA ASP A 360 30.56 -4.02 -17.03
C ASP A 360 30.08 -4.33 -15.59
N PRO A 361 31.01 -4.30 -14.61
CA PRO A 361 30.74 -4.77 -13.26
C PRO A 361 29.56 -4.06 -12.57
N GLY A 362 28.54 -4.84 -12.22
CA GLY A 362 27.39 -4.38 -11.44
C GLY A 362 27.07 -5.27 -10.24
N ARG A 363 26.20 -4.79 -9.34
CA ARG A 363 25.74 -5.52 -8.14
C ARG A 363 25.11 -6.88 -8.44
N TYR A 364 24.60 -7.05 -9.66
CA TYR A 364 23.89 -8.24 -10.11
C TYR A 364 24.71 -9.05 -11.12
N ALA A 365 26.02 -8.79 -11.26
CA ALA A 365 26.86 -9.47 -12.24
C ALA A 365 26.85 -11.00 -12.10
N PHE A 366 26.75 -11.51 -10.87
CA PHE A 366 26.71 -12.93 -10.54
C PHE A 366 25.29 -13.49 -10.31
N GLN A 367 24.22 -12.78 -10.67
CA GLN A 367 22.85 -13.20 -10.34
C GLN A 367 22.50 -14.59 -10.88
N ASP A 368 22.80 -14.86 -12.15
CA ASP A 368 22.55 -16.17 -12.77
C ASP A 368 23.38 -17.28 -12.11
N ALA A 369 24.68 -17.05 -11.88
CA ALA A 369 25.56 -18.01 -11.19
C ALA A 369 25.12 -18.27 -9.74
N GLN A 370 24.69 -17.24 -9.01
CA GLN A 370 24.22 -17.37 -7.63
C GLN A 370 22.94 -18.21 -7.55
N VAL A 371 21.99 -17.99 -8.46
CA VAL A 371 20.75 -18.79 -8.56
C VAL A 371 21.09 -20.23 -8.92
N CYS A 372 22.02 -20.44 -9.85
CA CYS A 372 22.51 -21.77 -10.18
C CYS A 372 23.07 -22.45 -8.93
N VAL A 373 24.06 -21.89 -8.25
CA VAL A 373 24.65 -22.51 -7.04
C VAL A 373 23.61 -22.79 -5.94
N PHE A 374 22.65 -21.88 -5.75
CA PHE A 374 21.59 -22.03 -4.74
C PHE A 374 20.58 -23.14 -5.08
N LEU A 375 20.22 -23.30 -6.35
CA LEU A 375 19.20 -24.27 -6.80
C LEU A 375 19.77 -25.61 -7.26
N THR A 376 20.91 -25.59 -7.97
CA THR A 376 21.47 -26.75 -8.67
C THR A 376 22.55 -27.45 -7.90
N GLY A 377 23.11 -26.88 -6.81
CA GLY A 377 24.14 -27.50 -5.99
C GLY A 377 23.75 -28.95 -5.66
N PRO A 378 24.26 -29.96 -6.39
CA PRO A 378 23.78 -31.33 -6.25
C PRO A 378 24.19 -31.91 -4.88
N ARG A 379 25.04 -31.18 -4.15
CA ARG A 379 25.46 -31.47 -2.78
C ARG A 379 24.78 -30.60 -1.71
N LEU A 380 24.02 -29.56 -2.06
CA LEU A 380 23.24 -28.78 -1.08
C LEU A 380 21.81 -29.33 -0.96
N SER A 381 21.24 -29.83 -2.06
CA SER A 381 19.90 -30.46 -2.08
C SER A 381 19.91 -31.94 -1.66
N LEU A 382 20.95 -32.72 -1.99
CA LEU A 382 21.12 -34.10 -1.47
C LEU A 382 21.47 -34.16 0.03
N VAL A 383 21.83 -33.02 0.58
CA VAL A 383 22.09 -32.84 1.99
C VAL A 383 20.81 -32.57 2.76
N SER A 384 19.65 -32.33 2.13
CA SER A 384 18.39 -32.13 2.87
C SER A 384 18.05 -33.31 3.81
N PRO A 385 17.84 -34.58 3.37
CA PRO A 385 17.51 -35.64 4.34
C PRO A 385 18.68 -36.00 5.27
N LYS A 386 19.94 -35.88 4.80
CA LYS A 386 21.12 -36.28 5.56
C LYS A 386 21.61 -35.23 6.55
N VAL A 387 21.48 -33.93 6.29
CA VAL A 387 21.72 -32.84 7.26
C VAL A 387 20.51 -32.64 8.16
N PHE A 388 19.27 -32.92 7.73
CA PHE A 388 18.17 -33.04 8.68
C PHE A 388 18.41 -34.20 9.65
N SER A 389 18.83 -35.37 9.14
CA SER A 389 19.21 -36.52 9.98
C SER A 389 20.49 -36.28 10.79
N LEU A 390 21.49 -35.56 10.27
CA LEU A 390 22.72 -35.20 11.01
C LEU A 390 22.53 -34.02 11.96
N MET A 391 21.58 -33.13 11.73
CA MET A 391 21.17 -32.12 12.71
C MET A 391 20.33 -32.75 13.81
N GLU A 392 19.49 -33.76 13.53
CA GLU A 392 18.91 -34.63 14.55
C GLU A 392 19.98 -35.47 15.27
N TRP A 393 21.00 -35.96 14.56
CA TRP A 393 22.11 -36.72 15.16
C TRP A 393 23.04 -35.85 15.99
N HIS A 394 23.35 -34.63 15.54
CA HIS A 394 24.09 -33.64 16.32
C HIS A 394 23.23 -33.01 17.41
N TYR A 395 21.90 -32.92 17.26
CA TYR A 395 20.98 -32.64 18.36
C TYR A 395 21.10 -33.74 19.41
N CYS A 396 21.14 -35.01 19.02
CA CYS A 396 21.42 -36.12 19.94
C CYS A 396 22.83 -36.06 20.55
N GLN A 397 23.88 -35.66 19.82
CA GLN A 397 25.24 -35.51 20.33
C GLN A 397 25.45 -34.26 21.21
N LEU A 398 24.82 -33.13 20.87
CA LEU A 398 24.78 -31.93 21.72
C LEU A 398 23.98 -32.21 22.98
N TYR A 399 22.82 -32.88 22.88
CA TYR A 399 22.04 -33.33 24.03
C TYR A 399 22.86 -34.26 24.93
N TYR A 400 23.67 -35.17 24.35
CA TYR A 400 24.55 -36.05 25.12
C TYR A 400 25.76 -35.32 25.74
N LYS A 401 26.29 -34.27 25.09
CA LYS A 401 27.40 -33.44 25.62
C LYS A 401 26.95 -32.40 26.65
N ILE A 402 25.71 -31.91 26.57
CA ILE A 402 25.16 -30.88 27.46
C ILE A 402 24.53 -31.52 28.72
N TYR A 403 23.91 -32.69 28.61
CA TYR A 403 23.18 -33.33 29.72
C TYR A 403 23.90 -34.54 30.33
N LYS A 404 25.15 -34.81 29.93
CA LYS A 404 25.99 -35.84 30.53
C LYS A 404 27.44 -35.38 30.68
N LEU A 405 27.62 -34.30 31.43
CA LEU A 405 28.81 -34.00 32.24
C LEU A 405 28.39 -33.31 33.53
#